data_AF-A0A1X7TAL9-F1
#
_entry.id   AF-A0A1X7TAL9-F1
#
_cell.length_a   1.000
_cell.length_b   1.000
_cell.length_c   1.000
_cell.angle_alpha   90.00
_cell.angle_beta   90.00
_cell.angle_gamma   90.00
#
_symmetry.space_group_name_H-M   'P 1'
#
loop_
_entity.id
_entity.type
_entity.pdbx_description
1 polymer ?
#
loop_
_entity_poly.entity_id
_entity_poly.type
_entity_poly.pdbx_seq_one_letter_code
_entity_poly.pdbx_strand_id
1 'polypeptide(L)'
;MIIVLVRTVHRNIQHLRDKFLHTNCLATLANMSSHFHSLSLEAAEKIVNLFRVLSRKYLKSKGEPIPAITGAQPTSPTTRTSPTTPTELADTETLQEILLMLLEIINSNLTYTLHVNPHFVYSLLYQREIFTPYHGRPGFIDLVNNIEMVIAFFANNVEKDGTPPFSAQFVTDIIKKYSKTWPRSRLRKFSELKFRYVEESQPDEFFVPYVWSLVQKHSHIHFEINRKSSPT
;
A
#
# COMPACT_ATOMS: atom_id res chain seq x y z
N MET A 1 -4.57 -13.06 1.96
CA MET A 1 -3.74 -12.40 2.99
C MET A 1 -3.47 -10.93 2.64
N ILE A 2 -2.88 -10.61 1.48
CA ILE A 2 -2.63 -9.22 1.02
C ILE A 2 -3.88 -8.34 1.08
N ILE A 3 -5.02 -8.81 0.56
CA ILE A 3 -6.28 -8.04 0.57
C ILE A 3 -6.73 -7.71 2.00
N VAL A 4 -6.55 -8.63 2.95
CA VAL A 4 -6.90 -8.42 4.35
C VAL A 4 -6.00 -7.34 4.95
N LEU A 5 -4.68 -7.44 4.77
CA LEU A 5 -3.74 -6.41 5.25
C LEU A 5 -4.06 -5.04 4.67
N VAL A 6 -4.30 -4.94 3.37
CA VAL A 6 -4.64 -3.67 2.72
C VAL A 6 -5.96 -3.09 3.26
N ARG A 7 -7.00 -3.92 3.45
CA ARG A 7 -8.27 -3.50 4.06
C ARG A 7 -8.08 -3.05 5.50
N THR A 8 -7.24 -3.74 6.28
CA THR A 8 -6.92 -3.37 7.66
C THR A 8 -6.17 -2.05 7.74
N VAL A 9 -5.15 -1.82 6.89
CA VAL A 9 -4.44 -0.53 6.83
C VAL A 9 -5.41 0.59 6.46
N HIS A 10 -6.24 0.39 5.44
CA HIS A 10 -7.22 1.38 5.01
C HIS A 10 -8.21 1.75 6.12
N ARG A 11 -8.84 0.73 6.76
CA ARG A 11 -9.79 0.93 7.86
C ARG A 11 -9.13 1.61 9.05
N ASN A 12 -7.90 1.20 9.38
CA ASN A 12 -7.17 1.77 10.51
C ASN A 12 -6.91 3.26 10.31
N ILE A 13 -6.36 3.66 9.16
CA ILE A 13 -6.03 5.07 8.89
C ILE A 13 -7.29 5.95 8.79
N GLN A 14 -8.42 5.39 8.36
CA GLN A 14 -9.69 6.13 8.28
C GLN A 14 -10.40 6.27 9.63
N HIS A 15 -10.40 5.23 10.46
CA HIS A 15 -11.30 5.16 11.62
C HIS A 15 -10.60 5.00 12.97
N LEU A 16 -9.54 4.19 13.04
CA LEU A 16 -8.95 3.78 14.32
C LEU A 16 -7.74 4.65 14.70
N ARG A 17 -7.01 5.16 13.71
CA ARG A 17 -5.78 5.98 13.86
C ARG A 17 -4.71 5.34 14.76
N ASP A 18 -4.69 4.01 14.84
CA ASP A 18 -3.72 3.27 15.63
C ASP A 18 -2.38 3.24 14.90
N LYS A 19 -1.33 3.82 15.50
CA LYS A 19 0.01 3.89 14.89
C LYS A 19 0.64 2.51 14.68
N PHE A 20 0.47 1.62 15.64
CA PHE A 20 1.09 0.30 15.64
C PHE A 20 0.46 -0.61 14.60
N LEU A 21 -0.86 -0.56 14.46
CA LEU A 21 -1.59 -1.46 13.57
C LEU A 21 -1.22 -1.25 12.09
N HIS A 22 -1.17 0.00 11.59
CA HIS A 22 -0.81 0.23 10.19
C HIS A 22 0.67 -0.02 9.92
N THR A 23 1.54 0.34 10.86
CA THR A 23 2.98 0.09 10.76
C THR A 23 3.27 -1.41 10.65
N ASN A 24 2.67 -2.24 11.50
CA ASN A 24 2.84 -3.69 11.46
C ASN A 24 2.28 -4.33 10.19
N CYS A 25 1.10 -3.89 9.73
CA CYS A 25 0.53 -4.37 8.47
C CYS A 25 1.38 -3.99 7.25
N LEU A 26 1.92 -2.77 7.20
CA LEU A 26 2.79 -2.32 6.11
C LEU A 26 4.15 -3.01 6.16
N ALA A 27 4.74 -3.18 7.34
CA ALA A 27 5.96 -3.96 7.54
C ALA A 27 5.81 -5.41 7.04
N THR A 28 4.66 -6.03 7.34
CA THR A 28 4.34 -7.37 6.84
C THR A 28 4.20 -7.37 5.31
N LEU A 29 3.50 -6.39 4.73
CA LEU A 29 3.39 -6.26 3.27
C LEU A 29 4.76 -6.05 2.60
N ALA A 30 5.62 -5.22 3.18
CA ALA A 30 6.97 -4.96 2.71
C ALA A 30 7.83 -6.23 2.68
N ASN A 31 7.81 -7.01 3.77
CA ASN A 31 8.53 -8.29 3.86
C ASN A 31 8.11 -9.29 2.77
N MET A 32 6.84 -9.27 2.36
CA MET A 32 6.33 -10.20 1.34
C MET A 32 6.43 -9.65 -0.09
N SER A 33 6.74 -8.36 -0.27
CA SER A 33 6.58 -7.64 -1.54
C SER A 33 7.39 -8.23 -2.70
N SER A 34 8.61 -8.72 -2.44
CA SER A 34 9.49 -9.35 -3.44
C SER A 34 9.07 -10.77 -3.82
N HIS A 35 8.05 -11.31 -3.14
CA HIS A 35 7.55 -12.68 -3.34
C HIS A 35 6.08 -12.72 -3.75
N PHE A 36 5.45 -11.57 -4.05
CA PHE A 36 4.10 -11.56 -4.61
C PHE A 36 4.08 -12.33 -5.92
N HIS A 37 3.18 -13.30 -6.04
CA HIS A 37 3.13 -14.19 -7.17
C HIS A 37 1.68 -14.38 -7.62
N SER A 38 1.43 -14.24 -8.93
CA SER A 38 0.10 -14.40 -9.53
C SER A 38 -0.99 -13.61 -8.78
N LEU A 39 -0.72 -12.33 -8.49
CA LEU A 39 -1.71 -11.45 -7.85
C LEU A 39 -3.00 -11.41 -8.67
N SER A 40 -4.14 -11.60 -7.99
CA SER A 40 -5.44 -11.35 -8.60
C SER A 40 -5.61 -9.86 -8.92
N LEU A 41 -6.47 -9.54 -9.89
CA LEU A 41 -6.79 -8.15 -10.24
C LEU A 41 -7.27 -7.36 -9.01
N GLU A 42 -8.14 -7.95 -8.19
CA GLU A 42 -8.60 -7.30 -6.96
C GLU A 42 -7.42 -7.00 -6.00
N ALA A 43 -6.51 -7.94 -5.77
CA ALA A 43 -5.39 -7.74 -4.86
C ALA A 43 -4.45 -6.62 -5.35
N ALA A 44 -4.12 -6.64 -6.64
CA ALA A 44 -3.32 -5.62 -7.30
C ALA A 44 -3.97 -4.23 -7.19
N GLU A 45 -5.25 -4.13 -7.53
CA GLU A 45 -6.01 -2.90 -7.45
C GLU A 45 -6.10 -2.37 -6.03
N LYS A 46 -6.25 -3.23 -5.02
CA LYS A 46 -6.31 -2.80 -3.62
C LYS A 46 -5.01 -2.14 -3.17
N ILE A 47 -3.84 -2.68 -3.55
CA ILE A 47 -2.53 -2.08 -3.21
C ILE A 47 -2.42 -0.68 -3.83
N VAL A 48 -2.70 -0.55 -5.13
CA VAL A 48 -2.62 0.74 -5.83
C VAL A 48 -3.67 1.73 -5.30
N ASN A 49 -4.88 1.25 -5.00
CA ASN A 49 -5.94 2.06 -4.41
C ASN A 49 -5.63 2.55 -3.00
N LEU A 50 -4.87 1.78 -2.21
CA LEU A 50 -4.44 2.21 -0.89
C LEU A 50 -3.53 3.43 -1.01
N PHE A 51 -2.50 3.36 -1.86
CA PHE A 51 -1.65 4.51 -2.16
C PHE A 51 -2.48 5.71 -2.63
N ARG A 52 -3.40 5.48 -3.58
CA ARG A 52 -4.29 6.53 -4.10
C ARG A 52 -5.11 7.25 -3.01
N VAL A 53 -5.72 6.50 -2.09
CA VAL A 53 -6.55 7.10 -1.02
C VAL A 53 -5.69 7.91 -0.06
N LEU A 54 -4.55 7.36 0.36
CA LEU A 54 -3.65 8.03 1.29
C LEU A 54 -2.99 9.25 0.65
N SER A 55 -2.64 9.14 -0.63
CA SER A 55 -2.12 10.24 -1.45
C SER A 55 -3.09 11.41 -1.49
N ARG A 56 -4.38 11.16 -1.71
CA ARG A 56 -5.40 12.23 -1.65
C ARG A 56 -5.48 12.91 -0.29
N LYS A 57 -5.40 12.14 0.80
CA LYS A 57 -5.41 12.70 2.16
C LYS A 57 -4.16 13.55 2.41
N TYR A 58 -2.99 13.07 1.98
CA TYR A 58 -1.72 13.78 2.08
C TYR A 58 -1.73 15.09 1.28
N LEU A 59 -2.09 15.05 -0.01
CA LEU A 59 -2.17 16.24 -0.87
C LEU A 59 -3.18 17.27 -0.35
N LYS A 60 -4.35 16.80 0.12
CA LYS A 60 -5.36 17.67 0.75
C LYS A 60 -4.81 18.37 1.99
N SER A 61 -4.03 17.67 2.82
CA SER A 61 -3.42 18.23 4.03
C SER A 61 -2.33 19.25 3.69
N LYS A 62 -1.65 19.08 2.55
CA LYS A 62 -0.68 20.05 1.99
C LYS A 62 -1.32 21.19 1.20
N GLY A 63 -2.63 21.18 0.97
CA GLY A 63 -3.32 22.17 0.14
C GLY A 63 -2.99 22.08 -1.35
N GLU A 64 -2.49 20.93 -1.81
CA GLU A 64 -2.04 20.70 -3.19
C GLU A 64 -3.16 20.13 -4.07
N PRO A 65 -3.11 20.35 -5.40
CA PRO A 65 -4.11 19.85 -6.32
C PRO A 65 -4.12 18.31 -6.36
N ILE A 66 -5.32 17.74 -6.34
CA ILE A 66 -5.56 16.31 -6.44
C ILE A 66 -5.84 15.97 -7.91
N PRO A 67 -5.09 15.03 -8.54
CA PRO A 67 -5.35 14.61 -9.90
C PRO A 67 -6.78 14.05 -10.05
N ALA A 68 -7.49 14.55 -11.06
CA ALA A 68 -8.72 13.91 -11.53
C ALA A 68 -8.35 12.63 -12.26
N ILE A 69 -9.02 11.52 -11.93
CA ILE A 69 -8.80 10.24 -12.59
C ILE A 69 -9.85 10.12 -13.69
N THR A 70 -9.45 9.61 -14.85
CA THR A 70 -10.34 9.28 -15.96
C THR A 70 -11.52 8.44 -15.45
N GLY A 71 -12.73 9.02 -15.42
CA GLY A 71 -13.96 8.34 -14.98
C GLY A 71 -14.45 8.62 -13.54
N ALA A 72 -13.79 9.51 -12.77
CA ALA A 72 -14.30 9.94 -11.46
C ALA A 72 -14.76 11.42 -11.49
N GLN A 73 -15.95 11.69 -10.94
CA GLN A 73 -16.54 13.03 -10.88
C GLN A 73 -15.62 14.03 -10.13
N PRO A 74 -15.56 15.31 -10.57
CA PRO A 74 -14.74 16.32 -9.91
C PRO A 74 -15.33 16.65 -8.53
N THR A 75 -14.55 16.46 -7.46
CA THR A 75 -14.83 17.11 -6.18
C THR A 75 -14.24 18.51 -6.20
N SER A 76 -15.11 19.50 -5.95
CA SER A 76 -14.88 20.94 -5.99
C SER A 76 -13.64 21.43 -5.21
N PRO A 77 -13.05 22.58 -5.60
CA PRO A 77 -11.89 23.14 -4.95
C PRO A 77 -12.28 23.63 -3.55
N THR A 78 -11.67 23.05 -2.50
CA THR A 78 -11.83 23.57 -1.14
C THR A 78 -10.55 24.31 -0.75
N THR A 79 -10.56 25.62 -0.95
CA THR A 79 -9.60 26.57 -0.36
C THR A 79 -9.67 26.46 1.17
N ARG A 80 -8.55 26.17 1.84
CA ARG A 80 -8.39 26.46 3.27
C ARG A 80 -6.95 26.91 3.56
N THR A 81 -6.79 28.22 3.69
CA THR A 81 -5.70 28.90 4.38
C THR A 81 -6.13 29.04 5.85
N SER A 82 -5.69 28.13 6.70
CA SER A 82 -5.75 28.25 8.16
C SER A 82 -4.42 27.80 8.75
N PRO A 83 -3.95 28.37 9.88
CA PRO A 83 -2.69 27.97 10.49
C PRO A 83 -2.75 26.48 10.87
N THR A 84 -1.83 25.70 10.30
CA THR A 84 -1.74 24.25 10.52
C THR A 84 -1.38 23.97 11.98
N THR A 85 -2.18 23.16 12.66
CA THR A 85 -1.89 22.77 14.04
C THR A 85 -0.69 21.82 14.11
N PRO A 86 0.08 21.77 15.22
CA PRO A 86 1.20 20.83 15.38
C PRO A 86 0.80 19.37 15.16
N THR A 87 -0.42 19.00 15.55
CA THR A 87 -0.99 17.65 15.36
C THR A 87 -1.22 17.31 13.89
N GLU A 88 -1.69 18.26 13.07
CA GLU A 88 -1.89 18.05 11.63
C GLU A 88 -0.56 17.91 10.87
N LEU A 89 0.50 18.58 11.33
CA LEU A 89 1.84 18.44 10.78
C LEU A 89 2.39 17.03 11.02
N ALA A 90 2.30 16.52 12.25
CA ALA A 90 2.73 15.15 12.60
C ALA A 90 1.95 14.07 11.84
N ASP A 91 0.63 14.24 11.67
CA ASP A 91 -0.21 13.36 10.85
C ASP A 91 0.23 13.36 9.38
N THR A 92 0.67 14.52 8.87
CA THR A 92 1.11 14.67 7.48
C THR A 92 2.47 14.01 7.24
N GLU A 93 3.41 14.13 8.17
CA GLU A 93 4.70 13.43 8.14
C GLU A 93 4.51 11.92 8.20
N THR A 94 3.64 11.43 9.09
CA THR A 94 3.28 10.01 9.18
C THR A 94 2.69 9.50 7.86
N LEU A 95 1.81 10.29 7.22
CA LEU A 95 1.26 9.94 5.90
C LEU A 95 2.36 9.87 4.83
N GLN A 96 3.33 10.78 4.86
CA GLN A 96 4.46 10.78 3.93
C GLN A 96 5.28 9.49 4.07
N GLU A 97 5.63 9.08 5.28
CA GLU A 97 6.37 7.83 5.55
C GLU A 97 5.61 6.61 5.02
N ILE A 98 4.30 6.54 5.27
CA ILE A 98 3.45 5.46 4.76
C ILE A 98 3.44 5.44 3.22
N LEU A 99 3.35 6.61 2.58
CA LEU A 99 3.36 6.70 1.12
C LEU A 99 4.69 6.25 0.52
N LEU A 100 5.82 6.63 1.13
CA LEU A 100 7.15 6.17 0.72
C LEU A 100 7.26 4.64 0.86
N MET A 101 6.82 4.08 1.99
CA MET A 101 6.83 2.62 2.19
C MET A 101 5.96 1.89 1.16
N LEU A 102 4.79 2.43 0.81
CA LEU A 102 3.95 1.87 -0.26
C LEU A 102 4.62 1.93 -1.63
N LEU A 103 5.33 3.02 -1.94
CA LEU A 103 6.09 3.14 -3.18
C LEU A 103 7.27 2.18 -3.23
N GLU A 104 7.92 1.92 -2.11
CA GLU A 104 8.96 0.89 -1.98
C GLU A 104 8.40 -0.52 -2.17
N ILE A 105 7.22 -0.83 -1.61
CA ILE A 105 6.49 -2.08 -1.85
C ILE A 105 6.17 -2.25 -3.34
N ILE A 106 5.68 -1.19 -4.00
CA ILE A 106 5.40 -1.19 -5.45
C ILE A 106 6.70 -1.44 -6.22
N ASN A 107 7.79 -0.74 -5.89
CA ASN A 107 9.08 -0.89 -6.55
C ASN A 107 9.68 -2.29 -6.39
N SER A 108 9.54 -2.89 -5.21
CA SER A 108 9.95 -4.27 -4.94
C SER A 108 9.22 -5.24 -5.87
N ASN A 109 7.90 -5.08 -6.03
CA ASN A 109 7.11 -5.86 -6.98
C ASN A 109 7.59 -5.69 -8.43
N LEU A 110 7.80 -4.45 -8.86
CA LEU A 110 8.26 -4.16 -10.22
C LEU A 110 9.67 -4.71 -10.50
N THR A 111 10.52 -4.77 -9.48
CA THR A 111 11.90 -5.24 -9.60
C THR A 111 11.96 -6.77 -9.65
N TYR A 112 11.25 -7.45 -8.75
CA TYR A 112 11.42 -8.90 -8.55
C TYR A 112 10.34 -9.75 -9.22
N THR A 113 9.08 -9.29 -9.25
CA THR A 113 7.93 -10.14 -9.57
C THR A 113 7.04 -9.61 -10.70
N LEU A 114 7.43 -8.53 -11.39
CA LEU A 114 6.67 -7.93 -12.48
C LEU A 114 6.14 -8.94 -13.50
N HIS A 115 7.03 -9.81 -13.99
CA HIS A 115 6.72 -10.82 -14.99
C HIS A 115 5.67 -11.87 -14.59
N VAL A 116 5.49 -12.11 -13.29
CA VAL A 116 4.49 -13.04 -12.75
C VAL A 116 3.22 -12.33 -12.28
N ASN A 117 3.19 -10.99 -12.32
CA ASN A 117 2.08 -10.16 -11.82
C ASN A 117 1.55 -9.20 -12.91
N PRO A 118 0.99 -9.69 -14.03
CA PRO A 118 0.50 -8.84 -15.11
C PRO A 118 -0.66 -7.93 -14.66
N HIS A 119 -1.52 -8.41 -13.76
CA HIS A 119 -2.61 -7.61 -13.21
C HIS A 119 -2.12 -6.42 -12.38
N PHE A 120 -0.93 -6.52 -11.77
CA PHE A 120 -0.34 -5.41 -11.04
C PHE A 120 0.09 -4.28 -11.98
N VAL A 121 0.77 -4.63 -13.07
CA VAL A 121 1.13 -3.67 -14.13
C VAL A 121 -0.13 -3.06 -14.75
N TYR A 122 -1.17 -3.86 -14.99
CA TYR A 122 -2.46 -3.37 -15.48
C TYR A 122 -3.07 -2.31 -14.55
N SER A 123 -3.11 -2.58 -13.24
CA SER A 123 -3.63 -1.62 -12.25
C SER A 123 -2.82 -0.31 -12.23
N LEU A 124 -1.50 -0.37 -12.42
CA LEU A 124 -0.64 0.82 -12.51
C LEU A 124 -0.92 1.64 -13.78
N LEU A 125 -1.09 0.99 -14.93
CA LEU A 125 -1.43 1.67 -16.20
C LEU A 125 -2.78 2.38 -16.11
N TYR A 126 -3.77 1.74 -15.49
CA TYR A 126 -5.11 2.28 -15.33
C TYR A 126 -5.16 3.48 -14.38
N GLN A 127 -4.33 3.48 -13.33
CA GLN A 127 -4.29 4.55 -12.31
C GLN A 127 -3.01 5.39 -12.39
N ARG A 128 -2.39 5.54 -13.57
CA ARG A 128 -1.08 6.19 -13.71
C ARG A 128 -1.03 7.62 -13.15
N GLU A 129 -2.13 8.36 -13.26
CA GLU A 129 -2.23 9.77 -12.83
C GLU A 129 -2.06 9.97 -11.31
N ILE A 130 -2.17 8.91 -10.50
CA ILE A 130 -2.01 9.03 -9.05
C ILE A 130 -0.56 9.33 -8.64
N PHE A 131 0.40 9.08 -9.54
CA PHE A 131 1.83 9.29 -9.31
C PHE A 131 2.31 10.67 -9.77
N THR A 132 1.61 11.30 -10.72
CA THR A 132 1.94 12.61 -11.31
C THR A 132 2.28 13.69 -10.27
N PRO A 133 1.54 13.86 -9.16
CA PRO A 133 1.86 14.89 -8.16
C PRO A 133 3.27 14.76 -7.60
N TYR A 134 3.80 13.55 -7.51
CA TYR A 134 5.05 13.22 -6.85
C TYR A 134 6.27 13.31 -7.77
N HIS A 135 6.08 13.58 -9.06
CA HIS A 135 7.15 13.74 -10.02
C HIS A 135 8.10 14.87 -9.59
N GLY A 136 9.42 14.59 -9.59
CA GLY A 136 10.45 15.56 -9.22
C GLY A 136 10.50 15.94 -7.73
N ARG A 137 9.63 15.39 -6.87
CA ARG A 137 9.64 15.72 -5.44
C ARG A 137 10.79 15.03 -4.71
N PRO A 138 11.52 15.74 -3.81
CA PRO A 138 12.54 15.12 -2.97
C PRO A 138 12.00 13.92 -2.20
N GLY A 139 12.78 12.84 -2.13
CA GLY A 139 12.40 11.57 -1.50
C GLY A 139 11.49 10.66 -2.35
N PHE A 140 10.62 11.23 -3.19
CA PHE A 140 9.71 10.47 -4.06
C PHE A 140 10.29 10.19 -5.46
N ILE A 141 11.10 11.12 -5.97
CA ILE A 141 11.56 11.17 -7.36
C ILE A 141 12.05 9.82 -7.89
N ASP A 142 12.94 9.14 -7.17
CA ASP A 142 13.54 7.90 -7.61
C ASP A 142 12.53 6.75 -7.68
N LEU A 143 11.66 6.66 -6.68
CA LEU A 143 10.63 5.63 -6.59
C LEU A 143 9.58 5.81 -7.68
N VAL A 144 9.19 7.06 -7.95
CA VAL A 144 8.20 7.41 -8.97
C VAL A 144 8.76 7.21 -10.37
N ASN A 145 10.01 7.62 -10.63
CA ASN A 145 10.66 7.47 -11.93
C ASN A 145 10.72 5.99 -12.38
N ASN A 146 10.99 5.06 -11.47
CA ASN A 146 10.93 3.63 -11.76
C ASN A 146 9.53 3.18 -12.20
N ILE A 147 8.49 3.64 -11.51
CA ILE A 147 7.09 3.30 -11.80
C ILE A 147 6.69 3.89 -13.17
N GLU A 148 7.02 5.15 -13.43
CA GLU A 148 6.75 5.81 -14.71
C GLU A 148 7.48 5.14 -15.87
N MET A 149 8.72 4.69 -15.68
CA MET A 149 9.44 3.94 -16.72
C MET A 149 8.74 2.64 -17.10
N VAL A 150 8.21 1.91 -16.11
CA VAL A 150 7.39 0.72 -16.37
C VAL A 150 6.10 1.10 -17.10
N ILE A 151 5.37 2.11 -16.60
CA ILE A 151 4.12 2.59 -17.19
C ILE A 151 4.34 3.00 -18.66
N ALA A 152 5.36 3.80 -18.94
CA ALA A 152 5.68 4.27 -20.28
C ALA A 152 6.02 3.12 -21.23
N PHE A 153 6.83 2.15 -20.78
CA PHE A 153 7.16 0.98 -21.60
C PHE A 153 5.92 0.17 -21.97
N PHE A 154 5.05 -0.15 -21.01
CA PHE A 154 3.85 -0.93 -21.30
C PHE A 154 2.80 -0.13 -22.07
N ALA A 155 2.62 1.16 -21.78
CA ALA A 155 1.72 2.02 -22.53
C ALA A 155 2.11 2.09 -24.02
N ASN A 156 3.40 2.30 -24.33
CA ASN A 156 3.90 2.33 -25.70
C ASN A 156 3.68 1.00 -26.43
N ASN A 157 3.83 -0.14 -25.73
CA ASN A 157 3.58 -1.45 -26.33
C ASN A 157 2.09 -1.75 -26.55
N VAL A 158 1.20 -1.22 -25.69
CA VAL A 158 -0.27 -1.32 -25.88
C VAL A 158 -0.70 -0.52 -27.10
N GLU A 159 -0.18 0.70 -27.27
CA GLU A 159 -0.47 1.56 -28.42
C GLU A 159 0.14 1.04 -29.72
N LYS A 160 1.30 0.38 -29.64
CA LYS A 160 1.95 -0.22 -30.80
C LYS A 160 1.18 -1.43 -31.37
N ASP A 161 0.65 -2.28 -30.51
CA ASP A 161 0.04 -3.55 -30.91
C ASP A 161 -1.49 -3.49 -31.05
N GLY A 162 -2.12 -2.34 -30.83
CA GLY A 162 -3.56 -2.19 -30.98
C GLY A 162 -4.02 -0.75 -31.14
N THR A 163 -5.30 -0.59 -31.49
CA THR A 163 -5.97 0.69 -31.60
C THR A 163 -7.08 0.81 -30.53
N PRO A 164 -7.28 2.00 -29.93
CA PRO A 164 -8.38 2.20 -28.98
C PRO A 164 -9.76 1.98 -29.64
N PRO A 165 -10.80 1.56 -28.88
CA PRO A 165 -10.78 1.30 -27.44
C PRO A 165 -10.16 -0.07 -27.07
N PHE A 166 -9.38 -0.10 -26.00
CA PHE A 166 -8.73 -1.33 -25.52
C PHE A 166 -9.60 -2.10 -24.53
N SER A 167 -9.73 -3.42 -24.69
CA SER A 167 -10.34 -4.28 -23.69
C SER A 167 -9.35 -4.62 -22.56
N ALA A 168 -9.85 -4.89 -21.35
CA ALA A 168 -9.00 -5.29 -20.22
C ALA A 168 -8.19 -6.57 -20.52
N GLN A 169 -8.80 -7.50 -21.26
CA GLN A 169 -8.15 -8.74 -21.68
C GLN A 169 -6.99 -8.45 -22.65
N PHE A 170 -7.22 -7.61 -23.66
CA PHE A 170 -6.20 -7.20 -24.62
C PHE A 170 -4.98 -6.60 -23.91
N VAL A 171 -5.19 -5.62 -23.03
CA VAL A 171 -4.10 -4.96 -22.30
C VAL A 171 -3.33 -5.97 -21.44
N THR A 172 -4.05 -6.88 -20.76
CA THR A 172 -3.42 -7.92 -19.94
C THR A 172 -2.55 -8.87 -20.77
N ASP A 173 -3.00 -9.23 -21.98
CA ASP A 173 -2.25 -10.12 -22.86
C ASP A 173 -1.01 -9.44 -23.46
N ILE A 174 -1.11 -8.15 -23.81
CA ILE A 174 0.06 -7.33 -24.17
C ILE A 174 1.06 -7.26 -23.01
N ILE A 175 0.60 -7.02 -21.78
CA ILE A 175 1.48 -7.01 -20.60
C ILE A 175 2.18 -8.35 -20.46
N LYS A 176 1.47 -9.48 -20.53
CA LYS A 176 2.06 -10.82 -20.44
C LYS A 176 3.11 -11.06 -21.54
N LYS A 177 2.83 -10.62 -22.77
CA LYS A 177 3.74 -10.72 -23.92
C LYS A 177 5.04 -9.94 -23.67
N TYR A 178 4.93 -8.65 -23.34
CA TYR A 178 6.09 -7.76 -23.21
C TYR A 178 6.79 -7.82 -21.85
N SER A 179 6.18 -8.46 -20.84
CA SER A 179 6.84 -8.72 -19.55
C SER A 179 8.09 -9.58 -19.67
N LYS A 180 8.18 -10.42 -20.71
CA LYS A 180 9.34 -11.27 -21.00
C LYS A 180 10.53 -10.48 -21.54
N THR A 181 10.26 -9.37 -22.24
CA THR A 181 11.29 -8.52 -22.88
C THR A 181 11.61 -7.27 -22.07
N TRP A 182 10.92 -7.06 -20.95
CA TRP A 182 11.17 -5.95 -20.04
C TRP A 182 12.62 -5.96 -19.50
N PRO A 183 13.44 -4.92 -19.78
CA PRO A 183 14.82 -4.85 -19.32
C PRO A 183 14.89 -4.46 -17.84
N ARG A 184 14.83 -5.45 -16.95
CA ARG A 184 14.84 -5.25 -15.48
C ARG A 184 16.03 -4.44 -14.96
N SER A 185 17.15 -4.46 -15.66
CA SER A 185 18.35 -3.69 -15.31
C SER A 185 18.18 -2.18 -15.39
N ARG A 186 17.14 -1.68 -16.07
CA ARG A 186 16.85 -0.24 -16.15
C ARG A 186 16.26 0.34 -14.87
N LEU A 187 15.69 -0.50 -14.00
CA LEU A 187 15.14 -0.05 -12.73
C LEU A 187 16.26 0.25 -11.73
N ARG A 188 16.17 1.40 -11.08
CA ARG A 188 16.99 1.68 -9.90
C ARG A 188 16.65 0.65 -8.82
N LYS A 189 17.67 0.00 -8.28
CA LYS A 189 17.49 -0.97 -7.19
C LYS A 189 17.42 -0.23 -5.87
N PHE A 190 16.39 -0.55 -5.08
CA PHE A 190 16.26 -0.12 -3.70
C PHE A 190 16.58 -1.28 -2.77
N SER A 191 17.08 -1.00 -1.57
CA SER A 191 17.25 -2.00 -0.54
C SER A 191 15.91 -2.65 -0.21
N GLU A 192 15.88 -3.97 -0.06
CA GLU A 192 14.66 -4.64 0.40
C GLU A 192 14.33 -4.20 1.82
N LEU A 193 13.12 -3.70 2.01
CA LEU A 193 12.55 -3.48 3.32
C LEU A 193 12.37 -4.83 4.03
N LYS A 194 13.17 -5.07 5.07
CA LYS A 194 13.08 -6.26 5.93
C LYS A 194 12.86 -5.84 7.36
N PHE A 195 11.64 -6.05 7.82
CA PHE A 195 11.23 -5.82 9.20
C PHE A 195 11.27 -7.13 9.98
N ARG A 196 11.86 -7.08 11.17
CA ARG A 196 11.85 -8.20 12.12
C ARG A 196 10.83 -7.93 13.18
N TYR A 197 10.21 -8.99 13.68
CA TYR A 197 9.43 -8.89 14.90
C TYR A 197 10.35 -8.46 16.05
N VAL A 198 9.91 -7.46 16.80
CA VAL A 198 10.53 -7.03 18.06
C VAL A 198 9.49 -7.31 19.12
N GLU A 199 9.86 -8.15 20.09
CA GLU A 199 9.01 -8.45 21.23
C GLU A 199 8.93 -7.20 22.12
N GLU A 200 7.71 -6.85 22.54
CA GLU A 200 7.53 -5.77 23.50
C GLU A 200 8.15 -6.15 24.84
N SER A 201 8.74 -5.20 25.54
CA SER A 201 9.45 -5.48 26.80
C SER A 201 8.53 -5.96 27.92
N GLN A 202 7.24 -5.67 27.83
CA GLN A 202 6.23 -6.01 28.84
C GLN A 202 4.97 -6.58 28.17
N PRO A 203 5.03 -7.80 27.62
CA PRO A 203 3.87 -8.42 26.97
C PRO A 203 2.76 -8.75 27.98
N ASP A 204 3.11 -8.88 29.26
CA ASP A 204 2.21 -9.22 30.37
C ASP A 204 1.21 -8.11 30.71
N GLU A 205 1.50 -6.86 30.36
CA GLU A 205 0.62 -5.73 30.68
C GLU A 205 -0.59 -5.64 29.74
N PHE A 206 -0.47 -6.16 28.51
CA PHE A 206 -1.52 -6.03 27.50
C PHE A 206 -1.77 -7.32 26.71
N PHE A 207 -0.73 -7.87 26.06
CA PHE A 207 -0.90 -8.99 25.14
C PHE A 207 -1.36 -10.26 25.84
N VAL A 208 -0.72 -10.62 26.95
CA VAL A 208 -1.07 -11.82 27.72
C VAL A 208 -2.51 -11.72 28.27
N PRO A 209 -2.92 -10.63 28.98
CA PRO A 209 -4.31 -10.45 29.41
C PRO A 209 -5.31 -10.49 28.26
N TYR A 210 -5.00 -9.84 27.14
CA TYR A 210 -5.90 -9.79 25.98
C TYR A 210 -6.09 -11.17 25.34
N VAL A 211 -5.01 -11.91 25.08
CA VAL A 211 -5.09 -13.27 24.52
C VAL A 211 -5.87 -14.18 25.46
N TRP A 212 -5.63 -14.11 26.77
CA TRP A 212 -6.41 -14.87 27.75
C TRP A 212 -7.89 -14.49 27.75
N SER A 213 -8.23 -13.21 27.60
CA SER A 213 -9.64 -12.79 27.47
C SER A 213 -10.31 -13.37 26.22
N LEU A 214 -9.58 -13.48 25.11
CA LEU A 214 -10.08 -14.08 23.87
C LEU A 214 -10.26 -15.58 24.02
N VAL A 215 -9.28 -16.27 24.61
CA VAL A 215 -9.36 -17.71 24.90
C VAL A 215 -10.54 -17.99 25.81
N GLN A 216 -10.72 -17.23 26.89
CA GLN A 216 -11.87 -17.40 27.78
C GLN A 216 -13.20 -17.20 27.04
N LYS A 217 -13.30 -16.16 26.21
CA LYS A 217 -14.53 -15.82 25.50
C LYS A 217 -14.90 -16.84 24.41
N HIS A 218 -13.93 -17.48 23.76
CA HIS A 218 -14.18 -18.31 22.57
C HIS A 218 -13.82 -19.79 22.73
N SER A 219 -13.10 -20.20 23.78
CA SER A 219 -12.70 -21.61 23.95
C SER A 219 -13.83 -22.51 24.44
N HIS A 220 -14.97 -21.94 24.86
CA HIS A 220 -16.05 -22.66 25.57
C HIS A 220 -15.57 -23.42 26.83
N ILE A 221 -14.33 -23.21 27.26
CA ILE A 221 -13.75 -23.78 28.47
C ILE A 221 -14.06 -22.81 29.62
N HIS A 222 -14.80 -23.29 30.62
CA HIS A 222 -15.09 -22.51 31.82
C HIS A 222 -13.85 -22.43 32.71
N PHE A 223 -13.11 -21.33 32.64
CA PHE A 223 -11.99 -21.06 33.54
C PHE A 223 -12.51 -20.46 34.87
N GLU A 224 -12.39 -21.21 35.97
CA GLU A 224 -12.63 -20.68 37.32
C GLU A 224 -11.39 -19.91 37.81
N ILE A 225 -11.49 -18.58 37.86
CA ILE A 225 -10.39 -17.69 38.28
C ILE A 225 -10.21 -17.69 39.82
N ASN A 226 -11.21 -18.15 40.58
CA ASN A 226 -11.20 -18.13 42.05
C ASN A 226 -11.02 -19.52 42.66
N ARG A 227 -9.90 -20.18 42.39
CA ARG A 227 -9.43 -21.22 43.31
C ARG A 227 -8.73 -20.52 44.48
N LYS A 228 -9.49 -20.10 45.49
CA LYS A 228 -8.91 -19.72 46.79
C LYS A 228 -8.03 -20.89 47.22
N SER A 229 -6.72 -20.68 47.26
CA SER A 229 -5.79 -21.64 47.85
C SER A 229 -6.23 -21.84 49.30
N SER A 230 -6.76 -23.03 49.60
CA SER A 230 -7.01 -23.43 50.98
C SER A 230 -5.68 -23.35 51.73
N PRO A 231 -5.59 -22.60 52.84
CA PRO A 231 -4.40 -22.64 53.66
C PRO A 231 -4.33 -24.01 54.32
N THR A 232 -3.30 -24.79 53.96
CA THR A 232 -2.83 -25.92 54.78
C THR A 232 -2.04 -25.40 55.96
#